data_AF-A0A3N7DU41-F1
#
_entry.id   AF-A0A3N7DU41-F1
#
_cell.length_a   1.000
_cell.length_b   1.000
_cell.length_c   1.000
_cell.angle_alpha   90.00
_cell.angle_beta   90.00
_cell.angle_gamma   90.00
#
_symmetry.space_group_name_H-M   'P 1'
#
loop_
_entity.id
_entity.type
_entity.pdbx_description
1 polymer ?
#
loop_
_entity_poly.entity_id
_entity_poly.type
_entity_poly.pdbx_seq_one_letter_code
_entity_poly.pdbx_strand_id
1 'polypeptide(L)'
;MCTYYEVPGREQLVLHFGDVPEEEWRDKMSPLYRGPFLRAKGEAGRELVVGQWGMIPPHSKTHIPTGTDGKRLSTVNARREGMAKSWTYGGPWRKGQRCIIPAQLYVEPYWGTGKHIPWQFERADGEPWGLAGLWSEWTDPATGEVLPSYTMITQNCDDVPVLNLMHRPDPKRAPDMQDKRTVVPLEKGDWDTWLRGTIEQAEALIKVPPLELFVHRAKDPAQQVELPVESV
;
A
#
# COMPACT_ATOMS: atom_id res chain seq x y z
N MET A 1 1.24 -9.59 -3.38
CA MET A 1 1.04 -8.15 -3.22
C MET A 1 -0.38 -7.87 -2.79
N CYS A 2 -0.57 -6.91 -1.90
CA CYS A 2 -1.87 -6.41 -1.47
C CYS A 2 -2.68 -5.84 -2.65
N THR A 3 -3.92 -6.29 -2.82
CA THR A 3 -4.85 -5.74 -3.81
C THR A 3 -6.21 -5.41 -3.20
N TYR A 4 -6.31 -5.40 -1.87
CA TYR A 4 -7.52 -5.01 -1.16
C TYR A 4 -7.16 -4.41 0.20
N TYR A 5 -7.76 -3.27 0.51
CA TYR A 5 -7.75 -2.68 1.84
C TYR A 5 -9.08 -1.97 2.10
N GLU A 6 -9.38 -1.67 3.35
CA GLU A 6 -10.53 -0.85 3.72
C GLU A 6 -10.06 0.48 4.27
N VAL A 7 -10.64 1.57 3.78
CA VAL A 7 -10.37 2.92 4.26
C VAL A 7 -11.00 3.08 5.66
N PRO A 8 -10.33 3.74 6.62
CA PRO A 8 -10.94 4.08 7.90
C PRO A 8 -12.19 4.94 7.71
N GLY A 9 -13.14 4.83 8.64
CA GLY A 9 -14.32 5.69 8.66
C GLY A 9 -13.94 7.17 8.74
N ARG A 10 -14.82 8.08 8.28
CA ARG A 10 -14.51 9.53 8.20
C ARG A 10 -14.07 10.13 9.54
N GLU A 11 -14.66 9.71 10.66
CA GLU A 11 -14.24 10.16 12.00
C GLU A 11 -12.78 9.78 12.31
N GLN A 12 -12.38 8.54 11.99
CA GLN A 12 -11.01 8.07 12.15
C GLN A 12 -10.04 8.81 11.22
N LEU A 13 -10.47 9.15 10.00
CA LEU A 13 -9.68 9.97 9.08
C LEU A 13 -9.43 11.37 9.65
N VAL A 14 -10.46 12.05 10.15
CA VAL A 14 -10.33 13.36 10.80
C VAL A 14 -9.41 13.29 12.01
N LEU A 15 -9.62 12.30 12.88
CA LEU A 15 -8.89 12.16 14.13
C LEU A 15 -7.39 11.90 13.92
N HIS A 16 -7.03 11.14 12.88
CA HIS A 16 -5.66 10.63 12.73
C HIS A 16 -4.89 11.19 11.54
N PHE A 17 -5.56 11.62 10.46
CA PHE A 17 -4.89 12.01 9.21
C PHE A 17 -5.12 13.48 8.86
N GLY A 18 -6.26 14.05 9.21
CA GLY A 18 -6.59 15.47 9.02
C GLY A 18 -7.90 15.68 8.28
N ASP A 19 -8.11 16.90 7.77
CA ASP A 19 -9.34 17.29 7.10
C ASP A 19 -9.65 16.39 5.90
N VAL A 20 -10.90 15.95 5.85
CA VAL A 20 -11.39 14.97 4.90
C VAL A 20 -11.97 15.69 3.68
N PRO A 21 -11.52 15.41 2.45
CA PRO A 21 -12.04 16.07 1.26
C PRO A 21 -13.52 15.72 1.02
N GLU A 22 -14.22 16.61 0.32
CA GLU A 22 -15.63 16.42 -0.08
C GLU A 22 -15.80 15.36 -1.17
N GLU A 23 -14.74 15.07 -1.93
CA GLU A 23 -14.77 14.04 -2.97
C GLU A 23 -15.15 12.67 -2.39
N GLU A 24 -15.93 11.91 -3.14
CA GLU A 24 -16.36 10.57 -2.74
C GLU A 24 -15.36 9.48 -3.18
N TRP A 25 -15.26 8.43 -2.36
CA TRP A 25 -14.51 7.20 -2.66
C TRP A 25 -15.27 5.97 -2.20
N ARG A 26 -14.71 4.80 -2.47
CA ARG A 26 -15.21 3.53 -1.95
C ARG A 26 -14.45 3.18 -0.68
N ASP A 27 -15.16 2.79 0.38
CA ASP A 27 -14.50 2.35 1.61
C ASP A 27 -13.72 1.04 1.41
N LYS A 28 -14.23 0.16 0.53
CA LYS A 28 -13.59 -1.11 0.18
C LYS A 28 -12.80 -0.92 -1.12
N MET A 29 -11.49 -0.82 -0.99
CA MET A 29 -10.61 -0.44 -2.07
C MET A 29 -10.15 -1.65 -2.89
N SER A 30 -10.08 -1.45 -4.19
CA SER A 30 -9.59 -2.42 -5.16
C SER A 30 -8.80 -1.68 -6.25
N PRO A 31 -7.97 -2.37 -7.06
CA PRO A 31 -7.16 -1.73 -8.07
C PRO A 31 -7.99 -0.81 -8.98
N LEU A 32 -7.43 0.38 -9.27
CA LEU A 32 -8.01 1.45 -10.08
C LEU A 32 -9.16 2.23 -9.43
N TYR A 33 -9.59 1.88 -8.21
CA TYR A 33 -10.52 2.74 -7.47
C TYR A 33 -9.84 4.01 -6.98
N ARG A 34 -10.64 5.06 -6.81
CA ARG A 34 -10.19 6.31 -6.21
C ARG A 34 -10.35 6.21 -4.70
N GLY A 35 -9.33 6.62 -3.95
CA GLY A 35 -9.31 6.60 -2.49
C GLY A 35 -8.37 7.65 -1.90
N PRO A 36 -8.47 7.92 -0.60
CA PRO A 36 -7.69 8.96 0.03
C PRO A 36 -6.23 8.52 0.28
N PHE A 37 -5.31 9.46 0.13
CA PHE A 37 -3.93 9.36 0.62
C PHE A 37 -3.48 10.70 1.19
N LEU A 38 -2.69 10.67 2.25
CA LEU A 38 -2.12 11.84 2.90
C LEU A 38 -0.79 12.21 2.24
N ARG A 39 -0.63 13.47 1.82
CA ARG A 39 0.64 14.01 1.31
C ARG A 39 1.05 15.29 2.06
N ALA A 40 2.32 15.68 1.92
CA ALA A 40 2.78 16.97 2.41
C ALA A 40 2.11 18.13 1.64
N LYS A 41 1.75 19.21 2.36
CA LYS A 41 1.21 20.48 1.85
C LYS A 41 2.00 21.65 2.42
N GLY A 42 2.67 22.42 1.56
CA GLY A 42 3.56 23.50 2.00
C GLY A 42 4.66 23.01 2.96
N GLU A 43 5.20 23.91 3.78
CA GLU A 43 6.34 23.61 4.65
C GLU A 43 5.98 22.70 5.84
N ALA A 44 4.80 22.87 6.44
CA ALA A 44 4.41 22.15 7.66
C ALA A 44 3.06 21.42 7.57
N GLY A 45 2.21 21.70 6.58
CA GLY A 45 0.86 21.13 6.48
C GLY A 45 0.82 19.72 5.87
N ARG A 46 -0.25 18.98 6.10
CA ARG A 46 -0.54 17.73 5.39
C ARG A 46 -1.95 17.83 4.82
N GLU A 47 -2.24 17.12 3.74
CA GLU A 47 -3.59 17.07 3.16
C GLU A 47 -3.94 15.68 2.66
N LEU A 48 -5.19 15.27 2.90
CA LEU A 48 -5.78 14.12 2.26
C LEU A 48 -6.22 14.50 0.85
N VAL A 49 -5.80 13.70 -0.12
CA VAL A 49 -6.16 13.85 -1.54
C VAL A 49 -6.79 12.56 -2.02
N VAL A 50 -7.82 12.67 -2.86
CA VAL A 50 -8.45 11.51 -3.50
C VAL A 50 -7.80 11.25 -4.86
N GLY A 51 -7.18 10.08 -5.00
CA GLY A 51 -6.52 9.68 -6.24
C GLY A 51 -6.75 8.23 -6.59
N GLN A 52 -6.37 7.82 -7.79
CA GLN A 52 -6.45 6.43 -8.23
C GLN A 52 -5.41 5.55 -7.53
N TRP A 53 -5.84 4.43 -6.95
CA TRP A 53 -4.93 3.37 -6.52
C TRP A 53 -4.46 2.56 -7.72
N GLY A 54 -3.20 2.74 -8.09
CA GLY A 54 -2.65 2.28 -9.36
C GLY A 54 -2.01 3.46 -10.05
N MET A 55 -0.76 3.75 -9.69
CA MET A 55 -0.02 4.89 -10.21
C MET A 55 0.01 4.86 -11.74
N ILE A 56 -0.34 5.98 -12.36
CA ILE A 56 -0.44 6.09 -13.81
C ILE A 56 0.94 6.48 -14.36
N PRO A 57 1.61 5.62 -15.13
CA PRO A 57 2.89 5.96 -15.72
C PRO A 57 2.76 7.15 -16.71
N PRO A 58 3.74 8.08 -16.77
CA PRO A 58 3.62 9.32 -17.55
C PRO A 58 3.28 9.16 -19.05
N HIS A 59 3.71 8.07 -19.69
CA HIS A 59 3.43 7.77 -21.11
C HIS A 59 2.12 6.98 -21.33
N SER A 60 1.37 6.67 -20.28
CA SER A 60 0.06 6.02 -20.45
C SER A 60 -0.87 6.93 -21.22
N LYS A 61 -1.64 6.34 -22.14
CA LYS A 61 -2.60 7.09 -22.99
C LYS A 61 -3.97 7.27 -22.32
N THR A 62 -4.22 6.52 -21.26
CA THR A 62 -5.45 6.52 -20.47
C THR A 62 -5.10 6.35 -18.99
N HIS A 63 -6.07 6.53 -18.09
CA HIS A 63 -5.87 6.25 -16.66
C HIS A 63 -5.57 4.77 -16.36
N ILE A 64 -5.83 3.85 -17.29
CA ILE A 64 -5.40 2.45 -17.17
C ILE A 64 -3.87 2.40 -17.39
N PRO A 65 -3.08 1.98 -16.36
CA PRO A 65 -1.63 1.97 -16.46
C PRO A 65 -1.14 1.06 -17.58
N THR A 66 -0.30 1.59 -18.48
CA THR A 66 0.31 0.82 -19.56
C THR A 66 1.82 1.02 -19.65
N GLY A 67 2.53 -0.02 -20.08
CA GLY A 67 3.93 0.08 -20.46
C GLY A 67 4.12 0.80 -21.80
N THR A 68 5.36 1.04 -22.18
CA THR A 68 5.71 1.62 -23.49
C THR A 68 5.33 0.70 -24.65
N ASP A 69 5.18 -0.60 -24.39
CA ASP A 69 4.66 -1.61 -25.32
C ASP A 69 3.12 -1.66 -25.40
N GLY A 70 2.44 -0.76 -24.68
CA GLY A 70 0.98 -0.67 -24.62
C GLY A 70 0.31 -1.74 -23.76
N LYS A 71 1.06 -2.64 -23.13
CA LYS A 71 0.47 -3.68 -22.28
C LYS A 71 0.07 -3.10 -20.93
N ARG A 72 -1.04 -3.59 -20.39
CA ARG A 72 -1.52 -3.22 -19.05
C ARG A 72 -0.48 -3.59 -17.99
N LEU A 73 -0.19 -2.64 -17.11
CA LEU A 73 0.65 -2.82 -15.93
C LEU A 73 -0.22 -2.95 -14.67
N SER A 74 0.27 -3.71 -13.69
CA SER A 74 -0.24 -3.66 -12.32
C SER A 74 0.63 -2.72 -11.51
N THR A 75 0.14 -1.51 -11.25
CA THR A 75 0.89 -0.44 -10.58
C THR A 75 0.34 -0.06 -9.20
N VAL A 76 -0.52 -0.90 -8.64
CA VAL A 76 -1.06 -0.74 -7.28
C VAL A 76 -0.01 -0.95 -6.19
N ASN A 77 1.09 -1.65 -6.50
CA ASN A 77 2.21 -1.84 -5.60
C ASN A 77 3.56 -1.54 -6.28
N ALA A 78 4.45 -0.88 -5.56
CA ALA A 78 5.84 -0.65 -5.90
C ALA A 78 6.74 -1.49 -4.99
N ARG A 79 7.59 -2.34 -5.58
CA ARG A 79 8.59 -3.11 -4.83
C ARG A 79 9.75 -2.21 -4.44
N ARG A 80 10.08 -2.19 -3.15
CA ARG A 80 11.21 -1.42 -2.59
C ARG A 80 12.48 -1.50 -3.43
N GLU A 81 12.92 -2.70 -3.78
CA GLU A 81 14.22 -3.00 -4.39
C GLU A 81 14.37 -2.39 -5.80
N GLY A 82 13.24 -2.19 -6.50
CA GLY A 82 13.22 -1.69 -7.88
C GLY A 82 12.61 -0.30 -8.06
N MET A 83 11.93 0.25 -7.04
CA MET A 83 11.12 1.46 -7.23
C MET A 83 11.95 2.68 -7.64
N ALA A 84 13.16 2.86 -7.08
CA ALA A 84 13.99 4.04 -7.36
C ALA A 84 14.46 4.12 -8.83
N LYS A 85 14.63 2.96 -9.48
CA LYS A 85 15.05 2.82 -10.89
C LYS A 85 13.88 2.61 -11.84
N SER A 86 12.69 2.35 -11.31
CA SER A 86 11.47 2.14 -12.11
C SER A 86 11.14 3.38 -12.92
N TRP A 87 10.72 3.18 -14.17
CA TRP A 87 10.22 4.27 -14.99
C TRP A 87 8.92 4.87 -14.44
N THR A 88 8.06 4.05 -13.83
CA THR A 88 6.81 4.51 -13.19
C THR A 88 7.07 5.21 -11.86
N TYR A 89 7.91 4.62 -11.00
CA TYR A 89 8.02 5.02 -9.58
C TYR A 89 9.25 5.88 -9.27
N GLY A 90 10.30 5.80 -10.09
CA GLY A 90 11.58 6.42 -9.78
C GLY A 90 11.53 7.94 -9.81
N GLY A 91 10.72 8.52 -10.69
CA GLY A 91 10.45 9.96 -10.72
C GLY A 91 9.84 10.45 -9.40
N PRO A 92 8.65 9.94 -9.01
CA PRO A 92 8.02 10.23 -7.73
C PRO A 92 8.94 10.02 -6.53
N TRP A 93 9.66 8.90 -6.47
CA TRP A 93 10.61 8.61 -5.38
C TRP A 93 11.69 9.69 -5.24
N ARG A 94 12.38 10.02 -6.35
CA ARG A 94 13.46 11.03 -6.34
C ARG A 94 12.96 12.43 -6.02
N LYS A 95 11.72 12.75 -6.37
CA LYS A 95 11.09 14.04 -6.07
C LYS A 95 10.53 14.12 -4.64
N GLY A 96 10.63 13.05 -3.86
CA GLY A 96 10.03 12.98 -2.52
C GLY A 96 8.49 12.97 -2.53
N GLN A 97 7.86 12.55 -3.64
CA GLN A 97 6.40 12.42 -3.74
C GLN A 97 5.91 11.17 -3.01
N ARG A 98 6.15 11.15 -1.70
CA ARG A 98 5.73 10.09 -0.79
C ARG A 98 4.39 10.45 -0.17
N CYS A 99 3.58 9.44 0.08
CA CYS A 99 2.28 9.58 0.73
C CYS A 99 2.06 8.49 1.78
N ILE A 100 1.05 8.69 2.61
CA ILE A 100 0.58 7.71 3.59
C ILE A 100 -0.85 7.33 3.19
N ILE A 101 -1.12 6.05 3.04
CA ILE A 101 -2.41 5.52 2.62
C ILE A 101 -3.14 5.04 3.89
N PRO A 102 -4.23 5.71 4.30
CA PRO A 102 -5.02 5.27 5.44
C PRO A 102 -5.67 3.92 5.17
N ALA A 103 -5.50 2.95 6.07
CA ALA A 103 -6.17 1.66 5.98
C ALA A 103 -6.64 1.18 7.36
N GLN A 104 -7.93 0.93 7.53
CA GLN A 104 -8.46 0.27 8.72
C GLN A 104 -7.94 -1.17 8.80
N LEU A 105 -7.92 -1.84 7.65
CA LEU A 105 -7.36 -3.16 7.48
C LEU A 105 -6.86 -3.33 6.05
N TYR A 106 -5.95 -4.28 5.85
CA TYR A 106 -5.63 -4.79 4.52
C TYR A 106 -5.80 -6.31 4.47
N VAL A 107 -5.96 -6.85 3.27
CA VAL A 107 -6.26 -8.28 3.09
C VAL A 107 -5.23 -8.92 2.17
N GLU A 108 -4.66 -10.02 2.65
CA GLU A 108 -3.76 -10.86 1.87
C GLU A 108 -4.31 -12.28 1.73
N PRO A 109 -4.09 -12.94 0.58
CA PRO A 109 -4.61 -14.28 0.35
C PRO A 109 -3.75 -15.34 1.02
N TYR A 110 -4.31 -16.12 1.95
CA TYR A 110 -3.70 -17.32 2.51
C TYR A 110 -4.05 -18.56 1.68
N TRP A 111 -3.06 -19.43 1.43
CA TRP A 111 -3.18 -20.63 0.58
C TRP A 111 -2.73 -21.93 1.28
N GLY A 112 -2.41 -21.91 2.57
CA GLY A 112 -1.82 -23.07 3.27
C GLY A 112 -2.77 -24.28 3.38
N THR A 113 -4.07 -24.10 3.17
CA THR A 113 -5.08 -25.18 3.12
C THR A 113 -5.28 -25.76 1.72
N GLY A 114 -4.54 -25.27 0.72
CA GLY A 114 -4.77 -25.55 -0.71
C GLY A 114 -5.94 -24.77 -1.32
N LYS A 115 -6.67 -23.97 -0.52
CA LYS A 115 -7.75 -23.08 -0.97
C LYS A 115 -7.40 -21.62 -0.69
N HIS A 116 -7.99 -20.72 -1.46
CA HIS A 116 -7.90 -19.28 -1.25
C HIS A 116 -8.73 -18.87 -0.02
N ILE A 117 -8.06 -18.35 1.02
CA ILE A 117 -8.71 -17.76 2.19
C ILE A 117 -8.26 -16.30 2.29
N PRO A 118 -9.16 -15.31 2.13
CA PRO A 118 -8.81 -13.91 2.38
C PRO A 118 -8.49 -13.69 3.86
N TRP A 119 -7.29 -13.22 4.17
CA TRP A 119 -6.79 -13.03 5.53
C TRP A 119 -6.62 -11.54 5.81
N GLN A 120 -7.23 -11.03 6.87
CA GLN A 120 -7.22 -9.62 7.22
C GLN A 120 -6.14 -9.31 8.24
N PHE A 121 -5.58 -8.10 8.16
CA PHE A 121 -4.61 -7.54 9.09
C PHE A 121 -5.06 -6.16 9.55
N GLU A 122 -5.20 -5.99 10.86
CA GLU A 122 -5.60 -4.78 11.59
C GLU A 122 -4.54 -4.44 12.63
N ARG A 123 -4.54 -3.19 13.14
CA ARG A 123 -3.71 -2.85 14.29
C ARG A 123 -4.27 -3.46 15.57
N ALA A 124 -3.39 -3.92 16.44
CA ALA A 124 -3.76 -4.44 17.76
C ALA A 124 -4.32 -3.37 18.71
N ASP A 125 -3.94 -2.11 18.52
CA ASP A 125 -4.45 -0.96 19.29
C ASP A 125 -5.80 -0.42 18.77
N GLY A 126 -6.34 -0.99 17.68
CA GLY A 126 -7.59 -0.57 17.05
C GLY A 126 -7.48 0.70 16.20
N GLU A 127 -6.31 1.35 16.15
CA GLU A 127 -6.08 2.51 15.30
C GLU A 127 -5.94 2.11 13.81
N PRO A 128 -6.14 3.04 12.86
CA PRO A 128 -5.87 2.77 11.46
C PRO A 128 -4.37 2.70 11.15
N TRP A 129 -4.01 1.86 10.18
CA TRP A 129 -2.68 1.85 9.58
C TRP A 129 -2.43 3.11 8.74
N GLY A 130 -1.21 3.63 8.81
CA GLY A 130 -0.65 4.51 7.79
C GLY A 130 0.31 3.73 6.90
N LEU A 131 -0.10 3.34 5.69
CA LEU A 131 0.73 2.54 4.79
C LEU A 131 1.61 3.44 3.90
N ALA A 132 2.90 3.14 3.80
CA ALA A 132 3.84 3.88 2.96
C ALA A 132 3.46 3.75 1.48
N GLY A 133 3.40 4.88 0.78
CA GLY A 133 3.11 4.93 -0.64
C GLY A 133 3.88 6.01 -1.37
N LEU A 134 3.76 5.99 -2.70
CA LEU A 134 4.17 7.08 -3.58
C LEU A 134 2.95 7.64 -4.29
N TRP A 135 2.97 8.93 -4.58
CA TRP A 135 1.94 9.58 -5.37
C TRP A 135 2.54 10.28 -6.59
N SER A 136 1.71 10.46 -7.62
CA SER A 136 2.02 11.27 -8.79
C SER A 136 0.74 11.83 -9.37
N GLU A 137 0.88 12.90 -10.15
CA GLU A 137 -0.19 13.44 -10.96
C GLU A 137 0.06 13.07 -12.42
N TRP A 138 -0.99 12.65 -13.11
CA TRP A 138 -0.98 12.35 -14.54
C TRP A 138 -1.98 13.24 -15.25
N THR A 139 -1.54 13.91 -16.31
CA THR A 139 -2.42 14.74 -17.13
C THR A 139 -2.97 13.89 -18.26
N ASP A 140 -4.29 13.79 -18.36
CA ASP A 140 -4.95 13.07 -19.44
C ASP A 140 -4.61 13.73 -20.78
N PRO A 141 -3.96 13.02 -21.72
CA PRO A 141 -3.53 13.60 -22.98
C PRO A 141 -4.71 13.95 -23.92
N ALA A 142 -5.91 13.41 -23.68
CA ALA A 142 -7.11 13.69 -24.45
C ALA A 142 -7.89 14.88 -23.88
N THR A 143 -7.95 15.05 -22.56
CA THR A 143 -8.80 16.08 -21.91
C THR A 143 -8.03 17.21 -21.24
N GLY A 144 -6.75 17.01 -20.93
CA GLY A 144 -5.95 17.93 -20.11
C GLY A 144 -6.25 17.85 -18.59
N GLU A 145 -7.14 16.96 -18.16
CA GLU A 145 -7.48 16.75 -16.76
C GLU A 145 -6.28 16.22 -15.97
N VAL A 146 -6.02 16.77 -14.79
CA VAL A 146 -4.97 16.28 -13.89
C VAL A 146 -5.57 15.28 -12.92
N LEU A 147 -5.11 14.03 -13.00
CA LEU A 147 -5.55 12.94 -12.13
C LEU A 147 -4.44 12.56 -11.13
N PRO A 148 -4.66 12.76 -9.82
CA PRO A 148 -3.81 12.19 -8.79
C PRO A 148 -3.90 10.66 -8.80
N SER A 149 -2.77 10.00 -8.60
CA SER A 149 -2.67 8.55 -8.47
C SER A 149 -1.61 8.17 -7.44
N TYR A 150 -1.73 6.99 -6.86
CA TYR A 150 -0.78 6.49 -5.87
C TYR A 150 -0.57 4.98 -5.96
N THR A 151 0.46 4.51 -5.27
CA THR A 151 0.86 3.10 -5.19
C THR A 151 1.31 2.79 -3.77
N MET A 152 1.08 1.55 -3.31
CA MET A 152 1.59 1.07 -2.03
C MET A 152 3.04 0.60 -2.19
N ILE A 153 3.92 0.95 -1.26
CA ILE A 153 5.24 0.34 -1.20
C ILE A 153 5.13 -1.01 -0.53
N THR A 154 5.87 -1.96 -1.07
CA THR A 154 5.94 -3.34 -0.56
C THR A 154 7.37 -3.79 -0.43
N GLN A 155 7.63 -4.57 0.61
CA GLN A 155 8.96 -5.06 0.95
C GLN A 155 8.92 -6.60 1.11
N ASN A 156 10.09 -7.25 1.08
CA ASN A 156 10.18 -8.69 1.30
C ASN A 156 9.74 -9.01 2.75
N CYS A 157 9.11 -10.16 2.95
CA CYS A 157 8.73 -10.64 4.27
C CYS A 157 8.87 -12.16 4.38
N ASP A 158 9.83 -12.76 3.67
CA ASP A 158 10.10 -14.20 3.75
C ASP A 158 10.50 -14.60 5.19
N ASP A 159 11.19 -13.72 5.92
CA ASP A 159 11.63 -13.97 7.31
C ASP A 159 10.58 -13.60 8.37
N VAL A 160 9.36 -13.19 7.99
CA VAL A 160 8.33 -12.74 8.94
C VAL A 160 7.25 -13.81 9.10
N PRO A 161 7.11 -14.48 10.26
CA PRO A 161 6.31 -15.69 10.45
C PRO A 161 4.92 -15.67 9.81
N VAL A 162 4.01 -14.81 10.29
CA VAL A 162 2.63 -14.77 9.78
C VAL A 162 2.54 -14.24 8.35
N LEU A 163 3.41 -13.30 7.97
CA LEU A 163 3.36 -12.63 6.66
C LEU A 163 3.94 -13.53 5.55
N ASN A 164 4.94 -14.36 5.84
CA ASN A 164 5.51 -15.34 4.92
C ASN A 164 4.47 -16.39 4.50
N LEU A 165 3.48 -16.68 5.34
CA LEU A 165 2.41 -17.61 5.00
C LEU A 165 1.43 -17.04 3.94
N MET A 166 1.45 -15.73 3.71
CA MET A 166 0.54 -15.08 2.78
C MET A 166 0.99 -15.25 1.32
N HIS A 167 0.08 -15.00 0.40
CA HIS A 167 0.23 -15.26 -1.03
C HIS A 167 0.37 -16.72 -1.43
N ARG A 168 -0.01 -17.02 -2.68
CA ARG A 168 0.19 -18.34 -3.24
C ARG A 168 1.71 -18.62 -3.31
N PRO A 169 2.18 -19.79 -2.86
CA PRO A 169 3.56 -20.21 -3.10
C PRO A 169 3.88 -20.26 -4.60
N ASP A 170 5.10 -19.87 -4.96
CA ASP A 170 5.63 -20.02 -6.31
C ASP A 170 6.31 -21.39 -6.42
N PRO A 171 5.75 -22.32 -7.22
CA PRO A 171 6.31 -23.66 -7.37
C PRO A 171 7.69 -23.67 -8.05
N LYS A 172 8.14 -22.54 -8.62
CA LYS A 172 9.45 -22.41 -9.27
C LYS A 172 10.55 -21.94 -8.31
N ARG A 173 10.21 -21.64 -7.05
CA ARG A 173 11.13 -21.12 -6.04
C ARG A 173 11.31 -22.11 -4.91
N ALA A 174 12.47 -22.06 -4.26
CA ALA A 174 12.71 -22.84 -3.06
C ALA A 174 11.77 -22.38 -1.92
N PRO A 175 11.35 -23.27 -0.99
CA PRO A 175 10.39 -22.94 0.07
C PRO A 175 10.81 -21.77 0.97
N ASP A 176 12.12 -21.56 1.14
CA ASP A 176 12.77 -20.50 1.90
C ASP A 176 13.02 -19.21 1.10
N MET A 177 12.70 -19.20 -0.20
CA MET A 177 13.01 -18.09 -1.12
C MET A 177 11.81 -17.70 -1.98
N GLN A 178 10.65 -17.50 -1.37
CA GLN A 178 9.37 -17.32 -2.06
C GLN A 178 9.12 -15.89 -2.57
N ASP A 179 9.91 -14.89 -2.14
CA ASP A 179 9.66 -13.46 -2.40
C ASP A 179 8.25 -13.06 -1.97
N LYS A 180 7.84 -13.50 -0.77
CA LYS A 180 6.64 -13.03 -0.11
C LYS A 180 6.78 -11.55 0.17
N ARG A 181 5.69 -10.82 -0.07
CA ARG A 181 5.66 -9.36 -0.02
C ARG A 181 4.58 -8.92 0.94
N THR A 182 4.88 -7.90 1.71
CA THR A 182 3.92 -7.21 2.55
C THR A 182 3.96 -5.71 2.28
N VAL A 183 2.87 -5.02 2.63
CA VAL A 183 2.84 -3.55 2.69
C VAL A 183 3.74 -3.04 3.80
N VAL A 184 4.00 -1.74 3.83
CA VAL A 184 4.93 -1.11 4.78
C VAL A 184 4.14 -0.16 5.68
N PRO A 185 3.69 -0.59 6.87
CA PRO A 185 3.08 0.30 7.84
C PRO A 185 4.11 1.26 8.45
N LEU A 186 3.71 2.51 8.65
CA LEU A 186 4.50 3.58 9.25
C LEU A 186 3.86 4.01 10.57
N GLU A 187 4.66 4.09 11.62
CA GLU A 187 4.23 4.65 12.90
C GLU A 187 4.02 6.16 12.78
N LYS A 188 3.02 6.69 13.51
CA LYS A 188 2.63 8.12 13.43
C LYS A 188 3.79 9.09 13.67
N GLY A 189 4.71 8.73 14.57
CA GLY A 189 5.91 9.52 14.86
C GLY A 189 6.86 9.66 13.67
N ASP A 190 6.83 8.72 12.72
CA ASP A 190 7.71 8.71 11.54
C ASP A 190 7.05 9.38 10.32
N TRP A 191 5.81 9.86 10.41
CA TRP A 191 5.07 10.38 9.26
C TRP A 191 5.70 11.62 8.63
N ASP A 192 6.22 12.57 9.40
CA ASP A 192 6.90 13.73 8.81
C ASP A 192 8.23 13.35 8.17
N THR A 193 9.01 12.47 8.80
CA THR A 193 10.23 11.91 8.23
C THR A 193 9.92 11.20 6.92
N TRP A 194 8.85 10.42 6.86
CA TRP A 194 8.38 9.79 5.63
C TRP A 194 7.94 10.81 4.59
N LEU A 195 7.10 11.78 4.92
CA LEU A 195 6.56 12.71 3.93
C LEU A 195 7.60 13.71 3.42
N ARG A 196 8.59 14.08 4.23
CA ARG A 196 9.49 15.23 3.97
C ARG A 196 10.97 14.95 4.06
N GLY A 197 11.37 13.86 4.71
CA GLY A 197 12.77 13.53 4.91
C GLY A 197 13.54 13.28 3.61
N THR A 198 14.85 13.12 3.74
CA THR A 198 15.69 12.71 2.61
C THR A 198 15.31 11.30 2.14
N ILE A 199 15.82 10.90 0.97
CA ILE A 199 15.63 9.55 0.45
C ILE A 199 16.18 8.52 1.44
N GLU A 200 17.34 8.79 2.05
CA GLU A 200 17.98 7.91 3.03
C GLU A 200 17.13 7.75 4.29
N GLN A 201 16.57 8.86 4.80
CA GLN A 201 15.66 8.82 5.95
C GLN A 201 14.39 8.03 5.62
N ALA A 202 13.78 8.27 4.46
CA ALA A 202 12.58 7.54 4.04
C ALA A 202 12.86 6.04 3.84
N GLU A 203 14.00 5.69 3.23
CA GLU A 203 14.41 4.30 3.00
C GLU A 203 14.60 3.53 4.32
N ALA A 204 15.12 4.18 5.37
CA ALA A 204 15.28 3.61 6.69
C ALA A 204 13.95 3.28 7.40
N LEU A 205 12.84 3.89 6.96
CA LEU A 205 11.50 3.61 7.46
C LEU A 205 10.82 2.43 6.76
N ILE A 206 11.41 1.90 5.67
CA ILE A 206 10.84 0.76 4.93
C ILE A 206 11.19 -0.55 5.63
N LYS A 207 10.40 -0.88 6.65
CA LYS A 207 10.53 -2.07 7.50
C LYS A 207 9.16 -2.70 7.79
N VAL A 208 9.15 -3.96 8.21
CA VAL A 208 7.95 -4.57 8.81
C VAL A 208 7.97 -4.16 10.29
N PRO A 209 6.87 -3.63 10.85
CA PRO A 209 6.81 -3.35 12.27
C PRO A 209 6.77 -4.65 13.10
N PRO A 210 6.95 -4.56 14.43
CA PRO A 210 6.86 -5.71 15.33
C PRO A 210 5.52 -6.44 15.21
N LEU A 211 5.52 -7.76 15.39
CA LEU A 211 4.34 -8.61 15.17
C LEU A 211 3.22 -8.35 16.17
N GLU A 212 3.53 -7.86 17.37
CA GLU A 212 2.55 -7.48 18.39
C GLU A 212 1.62 -6.34 17.96
N LEU A 213 1.97 -5.58 16.91
CA LEU A 213 1.09 -4.56 16.36
C LEU A 213 0.01 -5.15 15.44
N PHE A 214 0.09 -6.42 15.05
CA PHE A 214 -0.86 -7.04 14.14
C PHE A 214 -1.90 -7.86 14.89
N VAL A 215 -3.17 -7.60 14.60
CA VAL A 215 -4.26 -8.55 14.79
C VAL A 215 -4.65 -9.09 13.42
N HIS A 216 -4.73 -10.41 13.28
CA HIS A 216 -5.01 -11.05 12.01
C HIS A 216 -5.99 -12.22 12.14
N ARG A 217 -6.81 -12.42 11.11
CA ARG A 217 -7.84 -13.48 11.08
C ARG A 217 -8.33 -13.72 9.66
N ALA A 218 -8.97 -14.86 9.41
CA ALA A 218 -9.72 -15.04 8.19
C ALA A 218 -10.84 -13.97 8.10
N LYS A 219 -11.04 -13.43 6.90
CA LYS A 219 -12.11 -12.45 6.64
C LYS A 219 -13.50 -13.03 6.91
N ASP A 220 -13.67 -14.30 6.57
CA ASP A 220 -14.85 -15.08 6.93
C ASP A 220 -14.50 -15.96 8.13
N PRO A 221 -15.15 -15.77 9.30
CA PRO A 221 -14.92 -16.61 10.47
C PRO A 221 -15.15 -18.11 10.22
N ALA A 222 -16.00 -18.48 9.26
CA ALA A 222 -16.22 -19.89 8.89
C ALA A 222 -15.01 -20.51 8.15
N GLN A 223 -14.08 -19.68 7.65
CA GLN A 223 -12.84 -20.10 6.99
C GLN A 223 -11.62 -19.98 7.92
N GLN A 224 -11.82 -19.65 9.20
CA GLN A 224 -10.75 -19.52 10.17
C GLN A 224 -10.01 -20.85 10.34
N VAL A 225 -8.69 -20.79 10.31
CA VAL A 225 -7.79 -21.92 10.58
C VAL A 225 -6.65 -21.46 11.47
N GLU A 226 -6.03 -22.40 12.18
CA GLU A 226 -4.79 -22.14 12.90
C GLU A 226 -3.64 -22.01 11.89
N LEU A 227 -2.83 -20.97 12.03
CA LEU A 227 -1.65 -20.79 11.19
C LEU A 227 -0.47 -21.53 11.81
N PRO A 228 0.41 -22.16 11.01
CA PRO A 228 1.60 -22.86 11.50
C PRO A 228 2.71 -21.88 11.87
N VAL A 229 2.44 -20.98 12.81
CA VAL A 229 3.41 -20.09 13.44
C VAL A 229 3.55 -20.53 14.89
N GLU A 230 4.78 -20.67 15.38
CA GLU A 230 4.99 -20.89 16.82
C GLU A 230 4.40 -19.69 17.58
N SER A 231 3.60 -19.96 18.61
CA SER A 231 3.11 -18.92 19.51
C SER A 231 4.32 -18.22 20.11
N VAL A 232 4.46 -16.92 19.83
CA VAL A 232 5.48 -16.05 20.46
C VAL A 232 5.20 -15.93 21.95
#